data_AF-A0A1Q7RPW3-F1
#
_entry.id   AF-A0A1Q7RPW3-F1
#
_cell.length_a   1.000
_cell.length_b   1.000
_cell.length_c   1.000
_cell.angle_alpha   90.00
_cell.angle_beta   90.00
_cell.angle_gamma   90.00
#
_symmetry.space_group_name_H-M   'P 1'
#
loop_
_entity.id
_entity.type
_entity.pdbx_description
1 polymer ?
#
loop_
_entity_poly.entity_id
_entity_poly.type
_entity_poly.pdbx_seq_one_letter_code
_entity_poly.pdbx_strand_id
1 'polypeptide(L)'
;MPEARWKRFERDVAAPGGGARIPVSGRNPGDPDVVLPWLPGFFVEVRDRARPRPLRWIREVWAKAHARGERPLVIFKADAPHLSPLVLLRWADFERVVRDGQDRQGAGPAAAGEGGRAPDGARAQGD
;
A
#
# COMPACT_ATOMS: atom_id res chain seq x y z
N MET A 1 -22.10 18.89 -9.87
CA MET A 1 -22.54 17.49 -9.67
C MET A 1 -21.78 16.91 -8.50
N PRO A 2 -22.45 16.32 -7.49
CA PRO A 2 -21.78 15.65 -6.38
C PRO A 2 -20.89 14.51 -6.89
N GLU A 3 -19.72 14.34 -6.29
CA GLU A 3 -18.85 13.21 -6.60
C GLU A 3 -19.56 11.89 -6.25
N ALA A 4 -19.49 10.91 -7.15
CA ALA A 4 -20.02 9.59 -6.87
C ALA A 4 -19.27 8.96 -5.69
N ARG A 5 -20.04 8.46 -4.71
CA ARG A 5 -19.54 7.95 -3.41
C ARG A 5 -18.40 6.92 -3.51
N TRP A 6 -18.38 6.14 -4.58
CA TRP A 6 -17.34 5.14 -4.85
C TRP A 6 -15.99 5.77 -5.23
N LYS A 7 -15.98 6.89 -5.98
CA LYS A 7 -14.75 7.61 -6.36
C LYS A 7 -14.05 8.22 -5.15
N ARG A 8 -14.83 8.78 -4.22
CA ARG A 8 -14.32 9.30 -2.95
C ARG A 8 -13.65 8.18 -2.15
N PHE A 9 -14.26 7.00 -2.09
CA PHE A 9 -13.69 5.89 -1.33
C PHE A 9 -12.41 5.33 -1.96
N GLU A 10 -12.34 5.19 -3.28
CA GLU A 10 -11.10 4.81 -3.95
C GLU A 10 -9.95 5.80 -3.65
N ARG A 11 -10.26 7.10 -3.54
CA ARG A 11 -9.30 8.12 -3.11
C ARG A 11 -8.92 7.97 -1.63
N ASP A 12 -9.89 7.74 -0.76
CA ASP A 12 -9.66 7.52 0.67
C ASP A 12 -8.76 6.29 0.91
N VAL A 13 -8.94 5.22 0.12
CA VAL A 13 -8.07 4.02 0.13
C VAL A 13 -6.66 4.33 -0.36
N ALA A 14 -6.53 5.18 -1.37
CA ALA A 14 -5.25 5.54 -1.98
C ALA A 14 -4.39 6.47 -1.10
N ALA A 15 -5.05 7.34 -0.32
CA ALA A 15 -4.41 8.44 0.40
C ALA A 15 -3.30 8.03 1.41
N PRO A 16 -3.43 6.97 2.23
CA PRO A 16 -2.51 6.68 3.34
C PRO A 16 -1.05 6.32 3.00
N GLY A 17 -0.61 6.50 1.75
CA GLY A 17 0.80 6.34 1.38
C GLY A 17 1.11 6.84 -0.03
N GLY A 18 0.46 7.93 -0.45
CA GLY A 18 0.71 8.53 -1.76
C GLY A 18 0.23 7.69 -2.95
N GLY A 19 -0.78 6.85 -2.74
CA GLY A 19 -1.41 6.09 -3.82
C GLY A 19 -2.31 6.95 -4.71
N ALA A 20 -2.77 6.34 -5.80
CA ALA A 20 -3.68 7.01 -6.75
C ALA A 20 -4.79 6.08 -7.23
N ARG A 21 -6.00 6.64 -7.35
CA ARG A 21 -7.10 6.02 -8.08
C ARG A 21 -6.84 6.06 -9.59
N ILE A 22 -7.05 4.95 -10.29
CA ILE A 22 -6.96 4.95 -11.77
C ILE A 22 -8.28 5.49 -12.37
N PRO A 23 -8.27 6.56 -13.19
CA PRO A 23 -9.47 7.09 -13.84
C PRO A 23 -10.11 6.12 -14.83
N VAL A 24 -11.44 6.00 -14.81
CA VAL A 24 -12.17 5.11 -15.77
C VAL A 24 -11.92 5.52 -17.22
N SER A 25 -11.80 6.82 -17.50
CA SER A 25 -11.58 7.36 -18.85
C SER A 25 -10.20 7.06 -19.44
N GLY A 26 -9.26 6.54 -18.64
CA GLY A 26 -7.91 6.15 -19.08
C GLY A 26 -7.54 4.74 -18.65
N ARG A 27 -8.54 3.91 -18.32
CA ARG A 27 -8.34 2.57 -17.80
C ARG A 27 -8.56 1.53 -18.89
N ASN A 28 -7.60 0.62 -19.10
CA ASN A 28 -7.82 -0.55 -19.93
C ASN A 28 -8.66 -1.59 -19.20
N PRO A 29 -9.44 -2.41 -19.93
CA PRO A 29 -10.09 -3.58 -19.33
C PRO A 29 -9.05 -4.44 -18.58
N GLY A 30 -9.21 -4.57 -17.27
CA GLY A 30 -8.31 -5.37 -16.43
C GLY A 30 -7.25 -4.59 -15.64
N ASP A 31 -7.25 -3.27 -15.68
CA ASP A 31 -6.45 -2.45 -14.76
C ASP A 31 -7.07 -2.35 -13.35
N PRO A 32 -6.25 -2.14 -12.30
CA PRO A 32 -6.73 -2.08 -10.92
C PRO A 32 -7.52 -0.80 -10.63
N ASP A 33 -8.23 -0.80 -9.50
CA ASP A 33 -8.97 0.38 -9.04
C ASP A 33 -8.04 1.48 -8.53
N VAL A 34 -7.02 1.06 -7.79
CA VAL A 34 -6.09 1.90 -7.06
C VAL A 34 -4.67 1.34 -7.22
N VAL A 35 -3.69 2.23 -7.24
CA VAL A 35 -2.27 1.88 -7.09
C VAL A 35 -1.81 2.33 -5.71
N LEU A 36 -1.15 1.44 -4.98
CA LEU A 36 -0.62 1.68 -3.63
C LEU A 36 0.91 1.50 -3.65
N PRO A 37 1.71 2.58 -3.83
CA PRO A 37 3.17 2.48 -3.94
C PRO A 37 3.85 1.81 -2.73
N TRP A 38 3.28 1.99 -1.54
CA TRP A 38 3.75 1.38 -0.29
C TRP A 38 3.47 -0.13 -0.19
N LEU A 39 2.63 -0.66 -1.09
CA LEU A 39 2.23 -2.06 -1.19
C LEU A 39 2.47 -2.59 -2.63
N PRO A 40 3.74 -2.69 -3.07
CA PRO A 40 4.06 -3.03 -4.45
C PRO A 40 3.67 -4.47 -4.81
N GLY A 41 3.36 -4.70 -6.10
CA GLY A 41 3.04 -6.03 -6.63
C GLY A 41 1.67 -6.58 -6.19
N PHE A 42 0.75 -5.69 -5.83
CA PHE A 42 -0.65 -6.02 -5.57
C PHE A 42 -1.58 -5.37 -6.59
N PHE A 43 -2.51 -6.17 -7.08
CA PHE A 43 -3.65 -5.77 -7.89
C PHE A 43 -4.81 -5.44 -6.97
N VAL A 44 -5.10 -4.15 -6.82
CA VAL A 44 -6.05 -3.64 -5.82
C VAL A 44 -7.40 -3.34 -6.46
N GLU A 45 -8.43 -4.05 -6.02
CA GLU A 45 -9.82 -3.80 -6.41
C GLU A 45 -10.65 -3.40 -5.21
N VAL A 46 -11.43 -2.36 -5.42
CA VAL A 46 -12.28 -1.75 -4.42
C VAL A 46 -13.72 -2.15 -4.72
N ARG A 47 -14.41 -2.67 -3.71
CA ARG A 47 -15.78 -3.16 -3.87
C ARG A 47 -16.71 -2.48 -2.88
N ASP A 48 -17.76 -1.89 -3.42
CA ASP A 48 -18.87 -1.33 -2.68
C ASP A 48 -20.12 -2.19 -2.92
N ARG A 49 -20.70 -2.75 -1.86
CA ARG A 49 -22.04 -3.36 -1.94
C ARG A 49 -22.63 -3.62 -0.56
N ALA A 50 -23.93 -3.35 -0.43
CA ALA A 50 -24.74 -3.65 0.75
C ALA A 50 -24.75 -5.14 1.14
N ARG A 51 -24.44 -6.05 0.20
CA ARG A 51 -24.30 -7.50 0.44
C ARG A 51 -22.98 -8.00 -0.17
N PRO A 52 -21.91 -8.12 0.63
CA PRO A 52 -20.62 -8.55 0.12
C PRO A 52 -20.66 -10.01 -0.36
N ARG A 53 -20.06 -10.30 -1.51
CA ARG A 53 -19.84 -11.67 -2.01
C ARG A 53 -18.34 -11.97 -2.08
N PRO A 54 -17.66 -12.10 -0.92
CA PRO A 54 -16.21 -12.06 -0.86
C PRO A 54 -15.53 -13.15 -1.68
N LEU A 55 -16.06 -14.37 -1.64
CA LEU A 55 -15.53 -15.50 -2.40
C LEU A 55 -15.67 -15.33 -3.93
N ARG A 56 -16.73 -14.67 -4.40
CA ARG A 56 -16.89 -14.40 -5.84
C ARG A 56 -15.90 -13.33 -6.30
N TRP A 57 -15.79 -12.24 -5.53
CA TRP A 57 -14.92 -11.13 -5.91
C TRP A 57 -13.45 -11.49 -5.80
N ILE A 58 -13.02 -12.22 -4.77
CA ILE A 58 -11.63 -12.65 -4.68
C ILE A 58 -11.25 -13.53 -5.89
N ARG A 59 -12.16 -14.36 -6.42
CA ARG A 59 -11.90 -15.15 -7.64
C ARG A 59 -11.77 -14.29 -8.89
N GLU A 60 -12.63 -13.29 -9.06
CA GLU A 60 -12.56 -12.34 -10.18
C GLU A 60 -11.25 -11.53 -10.14
N VAL A 61 -10.89 -11.04 -8.95
CA VAL A 61 -9.69 -10.24 -8.73
C VAL A 61 -8.43 -11.09 -8.88
N TRP A 62 -8.47 -12.35 -8.42
CA TRP A 62 -7.39 -13.31 -8.61
C TRP A 62 -7.08 -13.57 -10.09
N ALA A 63 -8.12 -13.77 -10.91
CA ALA A 63 -7.92 -13.98 -12.36
C ALA A 63 -7.22 -12.78 -13.03
N LYS A 64 -7.63 -11.55 -12.68
CA LYS A 64 -7.00 -10.33 -13.20
C LYS A 64 -5.57 -10.15 -12.70
N ALA A 65 -5.35 -10.34 -11.40
CA ALA A 65 -4.04 -10.22 -10.78
C ALA A 65 -3.06 -11.23 -11.39
N HIS A 66 -3.50 -12.48 -11.56
CA HIS A 66 -2.68 -13.55 -12.14
C HIS A 66 -2.26 -13.24 -13.59
N ALA A 67 -3.16 -12.71 -14.41
CA ALA A 67 -2.84 -12.29 -15.78
C ALA A 67 -1.76 -11.20 -15.84
N ARG A 68 -1.50 -10.50 -14.73
CA ARG A 68 -0.53 -9.41 -14.61
C ARG A 68 0.72 -9.79 -13.79
N GLY A 69 0.79 -11.02 -13.29
CA GLY A 69 1.84 -11.43 -12.34
C GLY A 69 1.77 -10.69 -10.99
N GLU A 70 0.61 -10.15 -10.65
CA GLU A 70 0.37 -9.40 -9.41
C GLU A 70 -0.39 -10.27 -8.38
N ARG A 71 -0.37 -9.85 -7.11
CA ARG A 71 -1.13 -10.50 -6.03
C ARG A 71 -2.51 -9.85 -5.87
N PRO A 72 -3.60 -10.61 -5.72
CA PRO A 72 -4.91 -10.00 -5.56
C PRO A 72 -5.10 -9.40 -4.18
N LEU A 73 -5.70 -8.21 -4.14
CA LEU A 73 -6.16 -7.57 -2.91
C LEU A 73 -7.53 -6.96 -3.14
N VAL A 74 -8.48 -7.30 -2.27
CA VAL A 74 -9.84 -6.75 -2.33
C VAL A 74 -10.08 -5.90 -1.10
N ILE A 75 -10.49 -4.65 -1.30
CA ILE A 75 -10.86 -3.74 -0.22
C ILE A 75 -12.37 -3.54 -0.27
N PHE A 76 -13.05 -3.94 0.79
CA PHE A 76 -14.47 -3.75 0.95
C PHE A 76 -14.71 -2.43 1.66
N LYS A 77 -15.60 -1.66 1.05
CA LYS A 77 -16.31 -0.63 1.76
C LYS A 77 -17.48 -1.24 2.50
N ALA A 78 -17.57 -0.99 3.80
CA ALA A 78 -18.80 -1.20 4.55
C ALA A 78 -19.32 0.14 5.06
N ASP A 79 -20.63 0.32 5.05
CA ASP A 79 -21.26 1.49 5.68
C ASP A 79 -21.27 1.39 7.21
N ALA A 80 -20.94 0.21 7.73
CA ALA A 80 -20.77 -0.05 9.14
C ALA A 80 -19.34 0.31 9.59
N PRO A 81 -19.16 1.26 10.53
CA PRO A 81 -17.84 1.71 10.99
C PRO A 81 -16.96 0.56 11.54
N HIS A 82 -17.57 -0.47 12.11
CA HIS A 82 -16.86 -1.62 12.68
C HIS A 82 -16.33 -2.61 11.61
N LEU A 83 -16.64 -2.40 10.33
CA LEU A 83 -16.19 -3.24 9.22
C LEU A 83 -15.43 -2.45 8.13
N SER A 84 -15.18 -1.15 8.30
CA SER A 84 -14.67 -0.31 7.20
C SER A 84 -13.34 0.38 7.50
N PRO A 85 -12.31 0.20 6.64
CA PRO A 85 -12.25 -0.70 5.48
C PRO A 85 -11.90 -2.15 5.88
N LEU A 86 -12.56 -3.15 5.27
CA LEU A 86 -12.19 -4.56 5.39
C LEU A 86 -11.30 -4.95 4.22
N VAL A 87 -10.10 -5.47 4.50
CA VAL A 87 -9.14 -5.94 3.50
C VAL A 87 -9.20 -7.46 3.42
N LEU A 88 -9.32 -8.00 2.21
CA LEU A 88 -9.21 -9.43 1.93
C LEU A 88 -7.97 -9.70 1.09
N LEU A 89 -7.17 -10.63 1.59
CA LEU A 89 -5.97 -11.15 0.97
C LEU A 89 -5.81 -12.63 1.30
N ARG A 90 -5.01 -13.36 0.53
CA ARG A 90 -4.63 -14.73 0.88
C ARG A 90 -3.75 -14.70 2.11
N TRP A 91 -3.83 -15.74 2.94
CA TRP A 91 -3.00 -15.87 4.14
C TRP A 91 -1.50 -15.72 3.85
N ALA A 92 -0.99 -16.39 2.80
CA ALA A 92 0.42 -16.28 2.43
C ALA A 92 0.83 -14.85 2.01
N ASP A 93 -0.09 -14.08 1.40
CA ASP A 93 0.18 -12.68 1.05
C ASP A 93 0.17 -11.81 2.32
N PHE A 94 -0.69 -12.13 3.29
CA PHE A 94 -0.74 -11.45 4.59
C PHE A 94 0.56 -11.64 5.37
N GLU A 95 1.03 -12.88 5.50
CA GLU A 95 2.30 -13.17 6.19
C GLU A 95 3.47 -12.39 5.59
N ARG A 96 3.50 -12.27 4.26
CA ARG A 96 4.52 -11.49 3.57
C ARG A 96 4.41 -9.99 3.88
N VAL A 97 3.21 -9.41 3.84
CA VAL A 97 3.01 -7.99 4.17
C VAL A 97 3.45 -7.68 5.60
N VAL A 98 3.12 -8.56 6.55
CA VAL A 98 3.56 -8.40 7.95
C VAL A 98 5.08 -8.44 8.04
N ARG A 99 5.73 -9.43 7.40
CA ARG A 99 7.19 -9.56 7.39
C ARG A 99 7.88 -8.35 6.77
N ASP A 100 7.46 -7.95 5.56
CA ASP A 100 8.02 -6.80 4.85
C ASP A 100 7.88 -5.51 5.68
N GLY A 101 6.79 -5.39 6.45
CA GLY A 101 6.58 -4.27 7.39
C GLY A 101 7.54 -4.28 8.58
N GLN A 102 7.80 -5.46 9.16
CA GLN A 102 8.75 -5.62 10.26
C GLN A 102 10.18 -5.32 9.83
N ASP A 103 10.58 -5.78 8.64
CA ASP A 103 11.92 -5.55 8.10
C ASP A 103 12.18 -4.05 7.87
N ARG A 104 11.19 -3.31 7.36
CA ARG A 104 11.28 -1.85 7.19
C ARG A 104 11.37 -1.09 8.53
N GLN A 105 10.78 -1.62 9.60
CA GLN A 105 10.87 -1.01 10.94
C GLN A 105 12.19 -1.37 11.64
N GLY A 106 12.72 -2.57 11.40
CA GLY A 106 14.03 -3.01 11.90
C GLY A 106 15.21 -2.33 11.21
N ALA A 107 15.04 -1.89 9.96
CA ALA A 107 15.96 -1.03 9.24
C ALA A 107 15.85 0.45 9.68
N GLY A 108 15.87 0.70 10.99
CA GLY A 108 16.02 2.04 11.55
C GLY A 108 17.25 2.75 10.93
N PRO A 109 17.29 4.09 10.92
CA PRO A 109 18.37 4.82 10.26
C PRO A 109 19.68 4.33 10.84
N ALA A 110 20.52 3.71 9.98
CA ALA A 110 21.87 3.34 10.34
C ALA A 110 22.50 4.56 10.99
N ALA A 111 22.93 4.42 12.24
CA ALA A 111 23.52 5.46 13.03
C ALA A 111 24.48 6.26 12.14
N ALA A 112 24.24 7.56 12.02
CA ALA A 112 25.15 8.48 11.38
C ALA A 112 26.53 8.22 11.99
N GLY A 113 27.42 7.68 11.15
CA GLY A 113 28.71 7.17 11.57
C GLY A 113 29.49 8.22 12.34
N GLU A 114 30.17 7.71 13.37
CA GLU A 114 31.27 8.34 14.08
C GLU A 114 32.27 8.92 13.06
N GLY A 115 32.16 10.21 12.80
CA GLY A 115 33.18 11.00 12.10
C GLY A 115 34.15 11.56 13.13
N GLY A 116 35.34 10.95 13.19
CA GLY A 116 36.36 11.16 14.21
C GLY A 116 36.69 12.61 14.56
N ARG A 117 36.74 12.88 15.87
CA ARG A 117 37.38 14.08 16.42
C ARG A 117 38.90 13.87 16.36
N ALA A 118 39.58 14.76 15.63
CA ALA A 118 41.01 14.76 15.36
C ALA A 118 41.87 14.73 16.65
N PRO A 119 43.11 14.20 16.60
CA PRO A 119 44.02 14.26 17.73
C PRO A 119 44.52 15.69 17.96
N ASP A 120 44.61 16.06 19.23
CA ASP A 120 45.18 17.31 19.72
C ASP A 120 46.61 17.52 19.18
N GLY A 121 46.76 18.55 18.34
CA GLY A 121 48.05 19.09 17.92
C GLY A 121 48.51 20.18 18.88
N ALA A 122 49.38 19.82 19.80
CA ALA A 122 50.02 20.73 20.75
C ALA A 122 51.10 21.62 20.10
N ARG A 123 51.08 22.90 20.50
CA ARG A 123 52.19 23.88 20.59
C ARG A 123 52.83 24.39 19.29
N ALA A 124 52.53 25.66 18.97
CA ALA A 124 53.44 26.54 18.26
C ALA A 124 54.17 27.43 19.30
N GLN A 125 55.50 27.38 19.27
CA GLN A 125 56.40 28.38 19.83
C GLN A 125 56.41 29.61 18.91
N GLY A 126 56.52 30.80 19.48
CA GLY A 126 56.73 32.04 18.76
C GLY A 126 57.17 33.15 19.72
N ASP A 127 58.46 33.48 19.59
CA ASP A 127 59.28 34.62 20.04
C ASP A 127 58.70 35.71 20.96
#